data_AF-G6C7Q0-F1
#
_entry.id   AF-G6C7Q0-F1
#
_cell.length_a   1.000
_cell.length_b   1.000
_cell.length_c   1.000
_cell.angle_alpha   90.00
_cell.angle_beta   90.00
_cell.angle_gamma   90.00
#
_symmetry.space_group_name_H-M   'P 1'
#
loop_
_entity.id
_entity.type
_entity.pdbx_description
1 polymer ?
#
loop_
_entity_poly.entity_id
_entity_poly.type
_entity_poly.pdbx_seq_one_letter_code
_entity_poly.pdbx_strand_id
1 'polypeptide(L)'
;MNNKVGGRKMNILNIELTSIEETKLGFEHCVQVTYSVLILENKYKVKLLLLLDFKVDDKELLDYMVSTWKYRDLVLHSVDMHKLEKQYRQ
;
A
#
# COMPACT_ATOMS: atom_id res chain seq x y z
N MET A 1 4.00 8.29 6.72
CA MET A 1 4.07 7.64 8.05
C MET A 1 5.00 6.43 7.99
N ASN A 2 5.72 6.14 9.09
CA ASN A 2 6.81 5.16 9.14
C ASN A 2 6.51 4.03 10.14
N ASN A 3 6.21 2.82 9.66
CA ASN A 3 5.86 1.68 10.51
C ASN A 3 6.97 0.60 10.47
N LYS A 4 7.33 0.07 11.65
CA LYS A 4 8.43 -0.91 11.87
C LYS A 4 7.88 -2.35 11.92
N VAL A 5 8.47 -3.27 11.15
CA VAL A 5 8.28 -4.73 11.29
C VAL A 5 9.65 -5.40 11.34
N GLY A 6 9.91 -6.23 12.36
CA GLY A 6 11.08 -7.10 12.40
C GLY A 6 12.43 -6.40 12.16
N GLY A 7 12.61 -5.19 12.70
CA GLY A 7 13.84 -4.41 12.56
C GLY A 7 14.06 -3.72 11.20
N ARG A 8 13.19 -3.91 10.21
CA ARG A 8 13.31 -3.28 8.87
C ARG A 8 12.16 -2.32 8.62
N LYS A 9 12.50 -1.10 8.22
CA LYS A 9 11.56 0.03 8.10
C LYS A 9 10.96 0.05 6.70
N MET A 10 9.63 -0.08 6.63
CA MET A 10 8.87 0.18 5.41
C MET A 10 8.81 1.68 5.16
N ASN A 11 9.04 2.11 3.92
CA ASN A 11 9.02 3.50 3.52
C ASN A 11 7.93 3.72 2.46
N ILE A 12 6.79 4.29 2.88
CA ILE A 12 5.73 4.69 1.94
C ILE A 12 6.13 6.04 1.34
N LEU A 13 6.30 6.06 0.02
CA LEU A 13 6.79 7.20 -0.74
C LEU A 13 5.65 8.07 -1.28
N ASN A 14 4.58 7.44 -1.75
CA ASN A 14 3.39 8.13 -2.25
C ASN A 14 2.15 7.28 -2.02
N ILE A 15 1.04 7.95 -1.77
CA ILE A 15 -0.31 7.38 -1.73
C ILE A 15 -1.17 8.28 -2.60
N GLU A 16 -1.78 7.69 -3.63
CA GLU A 16 -2.53 8.40 -4.64
C GLU A 16 -3.91 7.74 -4.78
N LEU A 17 -4.96 8.50 -4.52
CA LEU A 17 -6.32 8.08 -4.79
C LEU A 17 -6.54 8.11 -6.31
N THR A 18 -6.82 6.96 -6.92
CA THR A 18 -7.00 6.85 -8.38
C THR A 18 -8.44 6.96 -8.81
N SER A 19 -9.37 6.44 -8.00
CA SER A 19 -10.80 6.54 -8.25
C SER A 19 -11.59 6.29 -6.97
N ILE A 20 -12.81 6.83 -6.95
CA ILE A 20 -13.84 6.47 -5.99
C ILE A 20 -15.07 6.08 -6.80
N GLU A 21 -15.59 4.88 -6.57
CA GLU A 21 -16.80 4.39 -7.22
C GLU A 21 -17.86 4.07 -6.16
N GLU A 22 -19.07 4.58 -6.35
CA GLU A 22 -20.21 4.25 -5.50
C GLU A 22 -20.85 2.95 -6.01
N THR A 23 -21.03 2.00 -5.10
CA THR A 23 -21.60 0.68 -5.37
C THR A 23 -22.76 0.41 -4.40
N LYS A 24 -23.48 -0.69 -4.61
CA LYS A 24 -24.52 -1.13 -3.66
C LYS A 24 -23.97 -1.49 -2.27
N LEU A 25 -22.68 -1.74 -2.14
CA LEU A 25 -22.00 -2.13 -0.89
C LEU A 25 -21.30 -0.94 -0.20
N GLY A 26 -21.42 0.28 -0.75
CA GLY A 26 -20.67 1.44 -0.31
C GLY A 26 -19.70 1.95 -1.38
N PHE A 27 -18.63 2.59 -0.96
CA PHE A 27 -17.68 3.31 -1.79
C PHE A 27 -16.36 2.54 -1.92
N GLU A 28 -16.00 2.21 -3.16
CA GLU A 28 -14.73 1.61 -3.54
C GLU A 28 -13.68 2.69 -3.80
N HIS A 29 -12.70 2.80 -2.92
CA HIS A 29 -11.57 3.72 -3.08
C HIS A 29 -10.38 2.93 -3.60
N CYS A 30 -10.04 3.15 -4.86
CA CYS A 30 -8.85 2.57 -5.47
C CYS A 30 -7.67 3.48 -5.16
N VAL A 31 -6.64 2.93 -4.51
CA VAL A 31 -5.48 3.68 -4.04
C VAL A 31 -4.21 3.06 -4.61
N GLN A 32 -3.40 3.86 -5.27
CA GLN A 32 -2.07 3.48 -5.71
C GLN A 32 -1.04 3.88 -4.65
N VAL A 33 -0.33 2.90 -4.10
CA VAL A 33 0.73 3.10 -3.12
C VAL A 33 2.07 2.84 -3.78
N THR A 34 2.96 3.82 -3.72
CA THR A 34 4.37 3.66 -4.06
C THR A 34 5.16 3.50 -2.77
N TYR A 35 5.94 2.43 -2.66
CA TYR A 35 6.74 2.17 -1.47
C TYR A 35 8.11 1.58 -1.80
N SER A 36 9.00 1.66 -0.81
CA SER A 36 10.24 0.90 -0.77
C SER A 36 10.44 0.29 0.61
N VAL A 37 11.24 -0.78 0.67
CA VAL A 37 11.67 -1.39 1.94
C VAL A 37 13.10 -1.87 1.75
N LEU A 38 13.89 -1.86 2.83
CA LEU A 38 15.32 -2.17 2.79
C LEU A 38 15.69 -3.55 2.24
N ILE A 39 14.75 -4.50 2.20
CA ILE A 39 15.00 -5.83 1.60
C ILE A 39 14.86 -5.83 0.08
N LEU A 40 14.21 -4.82 -0.50
CA LEU A 40 13.97 -4.69 -1.92
C LEU A 40 14.95 -3.69 -2.52
N GLU A 41 15.47 -4.01 -3.71
CA GLU A 41 16.29 -3.07 -4.48
C GLU A 41 15.43 -2.08 -5.25
N ASN A 42 14.25 -2.51 -5.70
CA ASN A 42 13.34 -1.69 -6.47
C ASN A 42 12.29 -0.98 -5.60
N LYS A 43 11.75 0.10 -6.17
CA LYS A 43 10.52 0.72 -5.69
C LYS A 43 9.33 0.02 -6.32
N TYR A 44 8.29 -0.23 -5.55
CA TYR A 44 7.10 -0.91 -6.01
C TYR A 44 5.89 0.00 -5.99
N LYS A 45 5.03 -0.17 -6.99
CA LYS A 45 3.70 0.42 -7.05
C LYS A 45 2.68 -0.69 -6.92
N VAL A 46 1.78 -0.57 -5.96
CA VAL A 46 0.68 -1.52 -5.74
C VAL A 46 -0.64 -0.79 -5.72
N LYS A 47 -1.67 -1.40 -6.30
CA LYS A 47 -3.04 -0.92 -6.21
C LYS A 47 -3.75 -1.63 -5.06
N LEU A 48 -4.35 -0.86 -4.18
CA LEU A 48 -5.10 -1.33 -3.02
C LEU A 48 -6.55 -0.85 -3.15
N LEU A 49 -7.47 -1.71 -2.71
CA LEU A 49 -8.89 -1.39 -2.62
C LEU A 49 -9.28 -1.18 -1.15
N LEU A 50 -9.95 -0.06 -0.87
CA LEU A 50 -10.63 0.24 0.39
C LEU A 50 -12.12 0.37 0.11
N LEU A 51 -12.91 -0.58 0.60
CA LEU A 51 -14.37 -0.54 0.57
C LEU A 51 -14.88 0.04 1.90
N LEU A 52 -15.64 1.12 1.84
CA LEU A 52 -16.14 1.86 3.01
C LEU A 52 -17.60 2.25 2.79
N ASP A 53 -18.40 2.34 3.85
CA ASP A 53 -19.79 2.79 3.76
C ASP A 53 -19.94 4.29 3.44
N PHE A 54 -18.83 5.04 3.42
CA PHE A 54 -18.79 6.48 3.16
C PHE A 54 -17.62 6.85 2.25
N LYS A 55 -17.78 7.98 1.55
CA LYS A 55 -16.75 8.56 0.70
C LYS A 55 -15.65 9.22 1.54
N VAL A 56 -14.39 8.94 1.20
CA VAL A 56 -13.18 9.55 1.73
C VAL A 56 -12.36 10.15 0.59
N ASP A 57 -12.41 11.47 0.46
CA ASP A 57 -11.55 12.24 -0.44
C ASP A 57 -10.51 13.10 0.31
N ASP A 58 -10.57 13.14 1.64
CA ASP A 58 -9.52 13.75 2.47
C ASP A 58 -8.23 12.93 2.41
N LYS A 59 -7.14 13.59 2.01
CA LYS A 59 -5.86 12.94 1.77
C LYS A 59 -5.21 12.45 3.06
N GLU A 60 -5.27 13.22 4.15
CA GLU A 60 -4.61 12.85 5.40
C GLU A 60 -5.27 11.62 6.03
N LEU A 61 -6.60 11.57 5.99
CA LEU A 61 -7.38 10.43 6.42
C LEU A 61 -7.07 9.19 5.57
N LEU A 62 -7.03 9.33 4.23
CA LEU A 62 -6.69 8.23 3.33
C LEU A 62 -5.28 7.69 3.60
N ASP A 63 -4.30 8.58 3.76
CA ASP A 63 -2.92 8.22 4.07
C ASP A 63 -2.82 7.45 5.40
N TYR A 64 -3.58 7.89 6.42
CA TYR A 64 -3.67 7.20 7.71
C TYR A 64 -4.30 5.81 7.57
N MET A 65 -5.41 5.68 6.84
CA MET A 65 -6.10 4.40 6.64
C MET A 65 -5.22 3.39 5.90
N VAL A 66 -4.57 3.81 4.82
CA VAL A 66 -3.63 2.95 4.07
C VAL A 66 -2.47 2.52 4.96
N SER A 67 -1.84 3.46 5.65
CA SER A 67 -0.66 3.16 6.47
C SER A 67 -0.97 2.34 7.72
N THR A 68 -2.21 2.35 8.22
CA THR A 68 -2.61 1.58 9.40
C THR A 68 -3.23 0.24 9.02
N TRP A 69 -4.19 0.23 8.09
CA TRP A 69 -5.00 -0.95 7.80
C TRP A 69 -4.39 -1.85 6.74
N LYS A 70 -3.73 -1.27 5.72
CA LYS A 70 -3.16 -2.04 4.60
C LYS A 70 -1.67 -2.34 4.78
N TYR A 71 -1.11 -1.98 5.92
CA TYR A 71 0.30 -2.20 6.20
C TYR A 71 0.70 -3.68 6.12
N ARG A 72 -0.14 -4.58 6.64
CA ARG A 72 0.11 -6.02 6.56
C ARG A 72 0.18 -6.51 5.11
N ASP A 73 -0.73 -6.05 4.27
CA ASP A 73 -0.78 -6.42 2.84
C ASP A 73 0.49 -5.95 2.12
N LEU A 74 0.94 -4.73 2.41
CA LEU A 74 2.19 -4.20 1.87
C LEU A 74 3.43 -4.99 2.33
N VAL A 75 3.47 -5.41 3.60
CA VAL A 75 4.55 -6.25 4.12
C VAL A 75 4.56 -7.62 3.44
N LEU A 76 3.40 -8.26 3.28
CA LEU A 76 3.30 -9.55 2.59
C LEU A 76 3.74 -9.43 1.13
N HIS A 77 3.25 -8.42 0.41
CA HIS A 77 3.68 -8.13 -0.96
C HIS A 77 5.20 -7.93 -1.05
N SER A 78 5.81 -7.24 -0.07
CA SER A 78 7.27 -7.05 -0.05
C SER A 78 8.06 -8.35 0.12
N VAL A 79 7.53 -9.33 0.87
CA VAL A 79 8.17 -10.64 1.03
C VAL A 79 8.14 -11.42 -0.27
N ASP A 80 7.05 -11.33 -1.04
CA ASP A 80 6.95 -12.03 -2.32
C ASP A 80 7.80 -11.36 -3.39
N MET A 81 7.84 -10.02 -3.44
CA MET A 81 8.75 -9.29 -4.32
C MET A 81 10.23 -9.61 -4.03
N HIS A 82 10.60 -9.78 -2.76
CA HIS A 82 11.97 -10.17 -2.38
C HIS A 82 12.37 -11.55 -2.93
N LYS A 83 11.43 -12.50 -2.97
CA LYS A 83 11.67 -13.82 -3.57
C LYS A 83 11.86 -13.68 -5.09
N LEU A 84 11.02 -12.88 -5.74
CA LEU A 84 11.09 -12.64 -7.18
C LEU A 84 12.40 -11.93 -7.57
N GLU A 85 12.78 -10.84 -6.88
CA GLU A 85 14.05 -10.13 -7.14
C GLU A 85 15.26 -11.05 -6.99
N LYS A 86 15.22 -12.02 -6.08
CA LYS A 86 16.28 -13.03 -5.94
C LYS A 86 16.30 -14.05 -7.06
N GLN A 87 15.13 -14.45 -7.59
CA GLN A 87 15.04 -15.43 -8.68
C GLN A 87 15.57 -14.85 -10.00
N TYR A 88 15.27 -13.59 -10.31
CA TYR A 88 15.70 -12.94 -11.55
C TYR A 88 17.11 -12.34 -11.49
N ARG A 89 17.87 -12.57 -10.40
CA ARG A 89 19.25 -12.13 -10.23
C ARG A 89 20.30 -13.16 -10.68
N GLN A 90 19.87 -14.21 -11.41
CA GLN A 90 20.76 -15.23 -11.99
C GLN A 90 21.21 -14.83 -13.39
#